data_AF-A0A3G2STK0-F1
#
_entry.id   AF-A0A3G2STK0-F1
#
_cell.length_a   1.000
_cell.length_b   1.000
_cell.length_c   1.000
_cell.angle_alpha   90.00
_cell.angle_beta   90.00
_cell.angle_gamma   90.00
#
_symmetry.space_group_name_H-M   'P 1'
#
loop_
_entity.id
_entity.type
_entity.pdbx_description
1 polymer ?
#
loop_
_entity_poly.entity_id
_entity_poly.type
_entity_poly.pdbx_seq_one_letter_code
_entity_poly.pdbx_strand_id
1 'polypeptide(L)'
;DPFFMVETMCICWFSFELIMRFSCCPSKMQFFKDVMNIIDFFAIIPYFVTLWTELVQSPGGTPNMSLAIIRVIRLVRVFRIFKLSRHSKGLQILGQTLKASLRELALLIFFLFIGVILFSSAVYFAEVDNEGTAFTSIPEAFWWAVVSMTTVGYGDMYPVTVGGKLVGSMCAIAGVLTISLPVPVIVSNFSYFYHREMECE
;
A
#
# COMPACT_ATOMS: atom_id res chain seq x y z
N ASP A 1 -28.42 -8.32 12.22
CA ASP A 1 -27.56 -8.81 11.13
C ASP A 1 -26.53 -9.84 11.58
N PRO A 2 -26.45 -11.00 10.92
CA PRO A 2 -25.42 -12.01 11.18
C PRO A 2 -23.99 -11.47 11.05
N PHE A 3 -23.73 -10.59 10.07
CA PHE A 3 -22.42 -9.99 9.86
C PHE A 3 -21.99 -9.07 11.02
N PHE A 4 -22.92 -8.30 11.58
CA PHE A 4 -22.65 -7.47 12.75
C PHE A 4 -22.31 -8.34 13.96
N MET A 5 -23.05 -9.43 14.18
CA MET A 5 -22.79 -10.35 15.29
C MET A 5 -21.38 -10.99 15.20
N VAL A 6 -20.99 -11.46 14.01
CA VAL A 6 -19.64 -12.01 13.78
C VAL A 6 -18.56 -10.96 14.01
N GLU A 7 -18.75 -9.75 13.47
CA GLU A 7 -17.78 -8.67 13.64
C GLU A 7 -17.60 -8.30 15.12
N THR A 8 -18.71 -8.13 15.85
CA THR A 8 -18.69 -7.84 17.29
C THR A 8 -17.98 -8.95 18.07
N MET A 9 -18.28 -10.22 17.80
CA MET A 9 -17.59 -11.35 18.45
C MET A 9 -16.08 -11.34 18.19
N CYS A 10 -15.65 -11.13 16.94
CA CYS A 10 -14.23 -11.04 16.59
C CYS A 10 -13.53 -9.87 17.30
N ILE A 11 -14.17 -8.70 17.35
CA ILE A 11 -13.60 -7.51 17.99
C ILE A 11 -13.56 -7.65 19.50
N CYS A 12 -14.57 -8.28 20.11
CA CYS A 12 -14.53 -8.63 21.54
C CYS A 12 -13.32 -9.52 21.85
N TRP A 13 -13.09 -10.57 21.05
CA TRP A 13 -11.93 -11.44 21.21
C TRP A 13 -10.60 -10.69 21.01
N PHE A 14 -10.49 -9.84 19.98
CA PHE A 14 -9.28 -9.07 19.72
C PHE A 14 -8.98 -8.04 20.80
N SER A 15 -10.03 -7.39 21.31
CA SER A 15 -9.91 -6.44 22.42
C SER A 15 -9.49 -7.15 23.70
N PHE A 16 -10.07 -8.32 23.99
CA PHE A 16 -9.68 -9.15 25.12
C PHE A 16 -8.20 -9.56 25.04
N GLU A 17 -7.76 -10.06 23.89
CA GLU A 17 -6.36 -10.44 23.66
C GLU A 17 -5.39 -9.26 23.85
N LEU A 18 -5.73 -8.07 23.33
CA LEU A 18 -4.94 -6.85 23.47
C LEU A 18 -4.87 -6.39 24.94
N ILE A 19 -6.01 -6.36 25.65
CA ILE A 19 -6.10 -5.95 27.06
C ILE A 19 -5.32 -6.90 27.96
N MET A 20 -5.44 -8.21 27.74
CA MET A 20 -4.70 -9.22 28.50
C MET A 20 -3.20 -9.05 28.31
N ARG A 21 -2.73 -8.91 27.06
CA ARG A 21 -1.30 -8.67 26.78
C ARG A 21 -0.81 -7.36 27.39
N PHE A 22 -1.59 -6.29 27.25
CA PHE A 22 -1.26 -5.00 27.87
C PHE A 22 -1.16 -5.14 29.39
N SER A 23 -2.09 -5.84 30.04
CA SER A 23 -2.11 -6.01 31.50
C SER A 23 -0.91 -6.82 32.01
N CYS A 24 -0.60 -7.93 31.33
CA CYS A 24 0.48 -8.84 31.72
C CYS A 24 1.88 -8.38 31.29
N CYS A 25 2.02 -7.36 30.43
CA CYS A 25 3.34 -6.94 29.97
C CYS A 25 4.16 -6.24 31.09
N PRO A 26 5.47 -6.54 31.18
CA PRO A 26 6.35 -6.00 32.23
C PRO A 26 6.61 -4.48 32.09
N SER A 27 6.54 -3.94 30.86
CA SER A 27 6.74 -2.51 30.59
C SER A 27 5.70 -1.97 29.61
N LYS A 28 4.81 -1.09 30.11
CA LYS A 28 3.74 -0.48 29.31
C LYS A 28 4.29 0.41 28.19
N MET A 29 5.41 1.08 28.42
CA MET A 29 6.00 2.01 27.45
C MET A 29 6.67 1.27 26.28
N GLN A 30 7.20 0.07 26.53
CA GLN A 30 7.73 -0.79 25.47
C GLN A 30 6.60 -1.43 24.67
N PHE A 31 5.47 -1.75 25.31
CA PHE A 31 4.30 -2.30 24.64
C PHE A 31 3.80 -1.42 23.49
N PHE A 32 3.72 -0.11 23.69
CA PHE A 32 3.30 0.84 22.64
C PHE A 32 4.36 1.09 21.56
N LYS A 33 5.63 0.71 21.78
CA LYS A 33 6.71 0.82 20.77
C LYS A 33 6.82 -0.42 19.89
N ASP A 34 6.22 -1.53 20.30
CA ASP A 34 6.24 -2.78 19.55
C ASP A 34 5.24 -2.74 18.39
N VAL A 35 5.76 -2.90 17.17
CA VAL A 35 5.00 -2.81 15.91
C VAL A 35 3.82 -3.78 15.88
N MET A 36 3.97 -4.98 16.45
CA MET A 36 2.90 -5.98 16.44
C MET A 36 1.71 -5.56 17.32
N ASN A 37 1.97 -4.90 18.45
CA ASN A 37 0.92 -4.39 19.33
C ASN A 37 0.24 -3.14 18.73
N ILE A 38 1.00 -2.32 18.00
CA ILE A 38 0.45 -1.18 17.24
C ILE A 38 -0.55 -1.69 16.18
N ILE A 39 -0.20 -2.74 15.42
CA ILE A 39 -1.10 -3.36 14.44
C ILE A 39 -2.36 -3.91 15.12
N ASP A 40 -2.23 -4.59 16.25
CA ASP A 40 -3.38 -5.11 17.01
C ASP A 40 -4.32 -3.98 17.48
N PHE A 41 -3.76 -2.82 17.88
CA PHE A 41 -4.55 -1.64 18.25
C PHE A 41 -5.30 -1.06 17.04
N PHE A 42 -4.62 -0.83 15.91
CA PHE A 42 -5.28 -0.33 14.70
C PHE A 42 -6.32 -1.29 14.11
N ALA A 43 -6.19 -2.60 14.36
CA ALA A 43 -7.16 -3.58 13.90
C ALA A 43 -8.54 -3.47 14.60
N ILE A 44 -8.60 -2.96 15.83
CA ILE A 44 -9.86 -2.80 16.59
C ILE A 44 -10.48 -1.41 16.48
N ILE A 45 -9.68 -0.37 16.22
CA ILE A 45 -10.12 1.04 16.14
C ILE A 45 -11.36 1.24 15.24
N PRO A 46 -11.42 0.73 13.99
CA PRO A 46 -12.52 1.03 13.10
C PRO A 46 -13.90 0.63 13.64
N TYR A 47 -13.98 -0.45 14.43
CA TYR A 47 -15.22 -0.90 15.05
C TYR A 47 -15.71 0.11 16.10
N PHE A 48 -14.84 0.49 17.03
CA PHE A 48 -15.18 1.47 18.07
C PHE A 48 -15.52 2.84 17.50
N VAL A 49 -14.81 3.30 16.47
CA VAL A 49 -15.14 4.57 15.80
C VAL A 49 -16.52 4.49 15.15
N THR A 50 -16.85 3.39 14.48
CA THR A 50 -18.18 3.20 13.86
C THR A 50 -19.27 3.19 14.93
N LEU A 51 -19.09 2.41 16.00
CA LEU A 51 -20.05 2.33 17.10
C LEU A 51 -20.25 3.69 17.79
N TRP A 52 -19.17 4.43 18.05
CA TRP A 52 -19.26 5.78 18.61
C TRP A 52 -20.04 6.74 17.71
N THR A 53 -19.80 6.70 16.40
CA THR A 53 -20.51 7.55 15.44
C THR A 53 -22.00 7.23 15.35
N GLU A 54 -22.38 5.95 15.50
CA GLU A 54 -23.78 5.52 15.52
C GLU A 54 -24.47 5.90 16.83
N LEU A 55 -23.77 5.85 17.97
CA LEU A 55 -24.31 6.23 19.28
C LEU A 55 -24.46 7.75 19.47
N VAL A 56 -23.56 8.55 18.87
CA VAL A 56 -23.58 10.03 18.95
C VAL A 56 -24.57 10.63 17.95
N GLN A 57 -25.04 9.87 16.96
CA GLN A 57 -26.13 10.31 16.09
C GLN A 57 -27.46 10.31 16.87
N SER A 58 -27.83 11.48 17.38
CA SER A 58 -29.17 11.71 17.92
C SER A 58 -30.23 11.45 16.85
N PRO A 59 -31.38 10.83 17.20
CA PRO A 59 -32.47 10.60 16.27
C PRO A 59 -33.05 11.96 15.84
N GLY A 60 -32.62 12.47 14.69
CA GLY A 60 -33.09 13.75 14.11
C GLY A 60 -32.03 14.84 13.93
N GLY A 61 -30.76 14.63 14.31
CA GLY A 61 -29.68 15.59 14.02
C GLY A 61 -29.10 15.42 12.63
N THR A 62 -28.70 16.51 11.96
CA THR A 62 -27.88 16.44 10.74
C THR A 62 -26.63 15.61 11.00
N PRO A 63 -26.22 14.70 10.10
CA PRO A 63 -25.05 13.88 10.31
C PRO A 63 -23.81 14.78 10.46
N ASN A 64 -23.32 14.93 11.69
CA ASN A 64 -22.11 15.72 12.01
C ASN A 64 -20.84 15.14 11.38
N MET A 65 -20.90 13.87 10.94
CA MET A 65 -19.84 13.19 10.20
C MET A 65 -20.33 12.85 8.80
N SER A 66 -19.61 13.29 7.78
CA SER A 66 -19.92 12.95 6.38
C SER A 66 -19.93 11.44 6.19
N LEU A 67 -20.92 10.92 5.47
CA LEU A 67 -21.00 9.52 5.03
C LEU A 67 -19.70 9.04 4.34
N ALA A 68 -18.93 9.97 3.75
CA ALA A 68 -17.62 9.68 3.18
C ALA A 68 -16.61 9.19 4.23
N ILE A 69 -16.60 9.76 5.43
CA ILE A 69 -15.62 9.39 6.47
C ILE A 69 -15.93 8.00 7.03
N ILE A 70 -17.22 7.67 7.20
CA ILE A 70 -17.65 6.32 7.61
C ILE A 70 -17.20 5.27 6.57
N ARG A 71 -17.26 5.58 5.27
CA ARG A 71 -16.76 4.69 4.20
C ARG A 71 -15.25 4.49 4.31
N VAL A 72 -14.48 5.54 4.56
CA VAL A 72 -13.02 5.44 4.76
C VAL A 72 -12.69 4.57 5.98
N ILE A 73 -13.39 4.74 7.10
CA ILE A 73 -13.20 3.91 8.30
C ILE A 73 -13.47 2.43 8.02
N ARG A 74 -14.47 2.12 7.20
CA ARG A 74 -14.73 0.72 6.78
C ARG A 74 -13.58 0.14 5.96
N LEU A 75 -12.93 0.93 5.09
CA LEU A 75 -11.75 0.48 4.35
C LEU A 75 -10.58 0.15 5.29
N VAL A 76 -10.39 0.93 6.36
CA VAL A 76 -9.32 0.69 7.36
C VAL A 76 -9.46 -0.69 8.03
N ARG A 77 -10.66 -1.30 8.06
CA ARG A 77 -10.83 -2.66 8.59
C ARG A 77 -10.01 -3.70 7.83
N VAL A 78 -9.62 -3.46 6.57
CA VAL A 78 -8.75 -4.37 5.81
C VAL A 78 -7.40 -4.58 6.51
N PHE A 79 -6.89 -3.58 7.24
CA PHE A 79 -5.62 -3.67 7.96
C PHE A 79 -5.62 -4.73 9.06
N ARG A 80 -6.79 -5.20 9.53
CA ARG A 80 -6.87 -6.33 10.47
C ARG A 80 -6.21 -7.59 9.93
N ILE A 81 -6.07 -7.73 8.60
CA ILE A 81 -5.34 -8.83 7.97
C ILE A 81 -3.87 -8.87 8.43
N PHE A 82 -3.28 -7.73 8.76
CA PHE A 82 -1.91 -7.64 9.24
C PHE A 82 -1.74 -8.24 10.64
N LYS A 83 -2.81 -8.50 11.40
CA LYS A 83 -2.73 -9.27 12.64
C LYS A 83 -2.18 -10.69 12.41
N LEU A 84 -2.40 -11.25 11.21
CA LEU A 84 -1.83 -12.53 10.80
C LEU A 84 -0.29 -12.52 10.83
N SER A 85 0.35 -11.36 10.75
CA SER A 85 1.81 -11.25 10.84
C SER A 85 2.36 -11.73 12.17
N ARG A 86 1.62 -11.62 13.28
CA ARG A 86 2.03 -12.19 14.57
C ARG A 86 2.17 -13.71 14.53
N HIS A 87 1.36 -14.36 13.71
CA HIS A 87 1.26 -15.82 13.61
C HIS A 87 1.95 -16.40 12.37
N SER A 88 2.44 -15.54 11.47
CA SER A 88 3.12 -15.94 10.24
C SER A 88 4.57 -15.47 10.24
N LYS A 89 5.48 -16.41 10.45
CA LYS A 89 6.94 -16.18 10.34
C LYS A 89 7.32 -15.58 8.99
N GLY A 90 6.75 -16.09 7.90
CA GLY A 90 6.98 -15.55 6.55
C GLY A 90 6.64 -14.06 6.42
N LEU A 91 5.54 -13.60 7.05
CA LEU A 91 5.16 -12.18 7.00
C LEU A 91 6.05 -11.31 7.89
N GLN A 92 6.59 -11.86 8.99
CA GLN A 92 7.62 -11.19 9.81
C GLN A 92 8.93 -11.05 9.04
N ILE A 93 9.38 -12.11 8.36
CA ILE A 93 10.56 -12.12 7.48
C ILE A 93 10.41 -11.08 6.37
N LEU A 94 9.24 -11.03 5.73
CA LEU A 94 8.95 -10.02 4.71
C LEU A 94 9.07 -8.60 5.28
N GLY A 95 8.50 -8.34 6.45
CA GLY A 95 8.60 -7.04 7.12
C GLY A 95 10.05 -6.65 7.46
N GLN A 96 10.84 -7.60 7.96
CA GLN A 96 12.27 -7.39 8.24
C GLN A 96 13.06 -7.11 6.96
N THR A 97 12.79 -7.87 5.90
CA THR A 97 13.40 -7.72 4.58
C THR A 97 13.12 -6.34 3.99
N LEU A 98 11.85 -5.90 4.03
CA LEU A 98 11.45 -4.58 3.56
C LEU A 98 12.14 -3.49 4.37
N LYS A 99 12.22 -3.62 5.71
CA LYS A 99 12.92 -2.68 6.57
C LYS A 99 14.41 -2.58 6.23
N ALA A 100 15.08 -3.72 6.01
CA ALA A 100 16.47 -3.79 5.62
C ALA A 100 16.71 -3.24 4.21
N SER A 101 15.72 -3.37 3.33
CA SER A 101 15.81 -2.95 1.92
C SER A 101 15.16 -1.57 1.68
N LEU A 102 14.85 -0.80 2.72
CA LEU A 102 14.20 0.52 2.57
C LEU A 102 14.98 1.47 1.68
N ARG A 103 16.31 1.44 1.77
CA ARG A 103 17.18 2.26 0.92
C ARG A 103 17.02 1.88 -0.56
N GLU A 104 17.05 0.60 -0.88
CA GLU A 104 16.90 0.10 -2.26
C GLU A 104 15.50 0.36 -2.80
N LEU A 105 14.46 0.18 -1.97
CA LEU A 105 13.08 0.50 -2.33
C LEU A 105 12.91 2.00 -2.58
N ALA A 106 13.53 2.85 -1.77
CA ALA A 106 13.51 4.30 -1.97
C ALA A 106 14.21 4.69 -3.27
N LEU A 107 15.34 4.06 -3.61
CA LEU A 107 16.04 4.27 -4.88
C LEU A 107 15.20 3.81 -6.08
N LEU A 108 14.52 2.67 -5.99
CA LEU A 108 13.58 2.20 -7.02
C LEU A 108 12.47 3.23 -7.27
N ILE A 109 11.81 3.69 -6.20
CA ILE A 109 10.72 4.68 -6.29
C ILE A 109 11.26 5.99 -6.88
N PHE A 110 12.47 6.40 -6.49
CA PHE A 110 13.11 7.60 -7.01
C PHE A 110 13.37 7.53 -8.52
N PHE A 111 13.95 6.44 -9.02
CA PHE A 111 14.19 6.26 -10.45
C PHE A 111 12.90 6.12 -11.25
N LEU A 112 11.90 5.40 -10.72
CA LEU A 112 10.56 5.33 -11.32
C LEU A 112 9.94 6.72 -11.41
N PHE A 113 10.02 7.53 -10.35
CA PHE A 113 9.45 8.87 -10.34
C PHE A 113 10.11 9.80 -11.37
N ILE A 114 11.44 9.77 -11.47
CA ILE A 114 12.18 10.50 -12.53
C ILE A 114 11.75 10.03 -13.91
N GLY A 115 11.69 8.72 -14.13
CA GLY A 115 11.27 8.13 -15.40
C GLY A 115 9.85 8.54 -15.78
N VAL A 116 8.92 8.51 -14.83
CA VAL A 116 7.53 8.94 -15.03
C VAL A 116 7.49 10.40 -15.47
N ILE A 117 8.18 11.32 -14.79
CA ILE A 117 8.19 12.74 -15.19
C ILE A 117 8.79 12.91 -16.59
N LEU A 118 9.92 12.27 -16.86
CA LEU A 118 10.66 12.40 -18.11
C LEU A 118 9.85 11.86 -19.31
N PHE A 119 9.40 10.61 -19.24
CA PHE A 119 8.68 9.97 -20.34
C PHE A 119 7.28 10.55 -20.55
N SER A 120 6.61 10.96 -19.47
CA SER A 120 5.30 11.64 -19.59
C SER A 120 5.42 13.00 -20.27
N SER A 121 6.46 13.77 -19.95
CA SER A 121 6.72 15.04 -20.63
C SER A 121 7.08 14.82 -22.10
N ALA A 122 7.94 13.85 -22.39
CA ALA A 122 8.37 13.54 -23.76
C ALA A 122 7.21 13.04 -24.64
N VAL A 123 6.36 12.14 -24.14
CA VAL A 123 5.22 11.61 -24.91
C VAL A 123 4.15 12.67 -25.10
N TYR A 124 3.91 13.52 -24.11
CA TYR A 124 2.97 14.63 -24.20
C TYR A 124 3.36 15.56 -25.36
N PHE A 125 4.60 16.05 -25.39
CA PHE A 125 5.06 16.91 -26.49
C PHE A 125 5.14 16.19 -27.84
N ALA A 126 5.29 14.87 -27.86
CA ALA A 126 5.27 14.11 -29.10
C ALA A 126 3.85 13.87 -29.67
N GLU A 127 2.82 13.92 -28.81
CA GLU A 127 1.43 13.60 -29.18
C GLU A 127 0.49 14.82 -29.13
N VAL A 128 0.92 15.98 -28.60
CA VAL A 128 0.05 17.15 -28.35
C VAL A 128 -0.59 17.71 -29.63
N ASP A 129 0.08 17.60 -30.77
CA ASP A 129 -0.42 18.10 -32.05
C ASP A 129 -1.39 17.12 -32.75
N ASN A 130 -1.62 15.94 -32.19
CA ASN A 130 -2.50 14.92 -32.76
C ASN A 130 -3.94 15.07 -32.25
N GLU A 131 -4.90 15.26 -33.15
CA GLU A 131 -6.32 15.37 -32.80
C GLU A 131 -6.83 14.07 -32.16
N GLY A 132 -7.49 14.18 -31.00
CA GLY A 132 -8.03 13.03 -30.27
C GLY A 132 -7.00 12.26 -29.43
N THR A 133 -5.82 12.83 -29.19
CA THR A 133 -4.83 12.25 -28.28
C THR A 133 -5.37 12.09 -26.86
N ALA A 134 -5.06 10.96 -26.22
CA ALA A 134 -5.36 10.74 -24.79
C ALA A 134 -4.40 11.51 -23.87
N PHE A 135 -3.31 12.06 -24.40
CA PHE A 135 -2.29 12.79 -23.64
C PHE A 135 -2.68 14.26 -23.48
N THR A 136 -3.72 14.57 -22.68
CA THR A 136 -4.22 15.95 -22.54
C THR A 136 -3.33 16.84 -21.67
N SER A 137 -2.58 16.24 -20.74
CA SER A 137 -1.64 16.96 -19.86
C SER A 137 -0.50 16.05 -19.39
N ILE A 138 0.62 16.65 -18.98
CA ILE A 138 1.78 15.90 -18.43
C ILE A 138 1.38 15.05 -17.20
N PRO A 139 0.60 15.56 -16.21
CA PRO A 139 0.16 14.75 -15.08
C PRO A 139 -0.77 13.59 -15.47
N GLU A 140 -1.59 13.74 -16.50
CA GLU A 140 -2.42 12.64 -17.00
C GLU A 140 -1.56 11.57 -17.70
N ALA A 141 -0.51 11.99 -18.43
CA ALA A 141 0.47 11.09 -19.01
C ALA A 141 1.27 10.29 -17.96
N PHE A 142 1.28 10.70 -16.67
CA PHE A 142 1.90 9.92 -15.59
C PHE A 142 1.30 8.52 -15.48
N TRP A 143 -0.02 8.39 -15.69
CA TRP A 143 -0.69 7.10 -15.67
C TRP A 143 -0.11 6.16 -16.72
N TRP A 144 -0.02 6.64 -17.97
CA TRP A 144 0.58 5.89 -19.07
C TRP A 144 2.04 5.51 -18.80
N ALA A 145 2.85 6.44 -18.28
CA ALA A 145 4.26 6.17 -18.01
C ALA A 145 4.44 5.13 -16.88
N VAL A 146 3.66 5.21 -15.80
CA VAL A 146 3.68 4.20 -14.72
C VAL A 146 3.30 2.82 -15.27
N VAL A 147 2.20 2.72 -16.02
CA VAL A 147 1.69 1.47 -16.59
C VAL A 147 2.67 0.86 -17.60
N SER A 148 3.34 1.70 -18.40
CA SER A 148 4.32 1.26 -19.41
C SER A 148 5.66 0.86 -18.78
N MET A 149 6.19 1.65 -17.84
CA MET A 149 7.45 1.34 -17.16
C MET A 149 7.35 0.09 -16.28
N THR A 150 6.16 -0.18 -15.73
CA THR A 150 5.89 -1.39 -14.94
C THR A 150 5.48 -2.59 -15.80
N THR A 151 5.48 -2.45 -17.13
CA THR A 151 5.13 -3.50 -18.10
C THR A 151 3.69 -4.03 -17.99
N VAL A 152 2.80 -3.29 -17.33
CA VAL A 152 1.38 -3.66 -17.19
C VAL A 152 0.64 -3.50 -18.53
N GLY A 153 0.79 -2.34 -19.18
CA GLY A 153 0.31 -2.12 -20.54
C GLY A 153 -1.20 -2.33 -20.75
N TYR A 154 -2.06 -1.65 -19.97
CA TYR A 154 -3.53 -1.77 -20.12
C TYR A 154 -4.05 -1.43 -21.52
N GLY A 155 -3.39 -0.52 -22.24
CA GLY A 155 -3.74 -0.13 -23.61
C GLY A 155 -4.88 0.90 -23.69
N ASP A 156 -5.29 1.48 -22.57
CA ASP A 156 -6.25 2.59 -22.48
C ASP A 156 -5.67 3.92 -22.96
N MET A 157 -4.35 4.10 -22.79
CA MET A 157 -3.58 5.21 -23.36
C MET A 157 -2.38 4.66 -24.13
N TYR A 158 -2.13 5.16 -25.34
CA TYR A 158 -0.96 4.78 -26.14
C TYR A 158 -0.61 5.85 -27.17
N PRO A 159 0.68 6.07 -27.49
CA PRO A 159 1.08 7.03 -28.51
C PRO A 159 0.80 6.51 -29.92
N VAL A 160 0.33 7.40 -30.79
CA VAL A 160 -0.03 7.08 -32.18
C VAL A 160 1.02 7.59 -33.15
N THR A 161 1.65 8.73 -32.85
CA THR A 161 2.68 9.35 -33.70
C THR A 161 3.97 8.52 -33.70
N VAL A 162 4.80 8.75 -34.73
CA VAL A 162 6.11 8.10 -34.83
C VAL A 162 7.01 8.52 -33.66
N GLY A 163 7.00 9.82 -33.29
CA GLY A 163 7.77 10.33 -32.17
C GLY A 163 7.32 9.74 -30.83
N GLY A 164 6.01 9.70 -30.59
CA GLY A 164 5.44 9.11 -29.38
C GLY A 164 5.74 7.61 -29.27
N LYS A 165 5.70 6.86 -30.38
CA LYS A 165 6.08 5.43 -30.40
C LYS A 165 7.55 5.21 -30.09
N LEU A 166 8.45 6.08 -30.56
CA LEU A 166 9.87 6.03 -30.18
C LEU A 166 10.05 6.30 -28.69
N VAL A 167 9.37 7.31 -28.15
CA VAL A 167 9.35 7.60 -26.70
C VAL A 167 8.80 6.41 -25.91
N GLY A 168 7.69 5.83 -26.34
CA GLY A 168 7.09 4.65 -25.71
C GLY A 168 8.01 3.44 -25.72
N SER A 169 8.74 3.22 -26.82
CA SER A 169 9.71 2.13 -26.92
C SER A 169 10.87 2.32 -25.93
N MET A 170 11.41 3.54 -25.83
CA MET A 170 12.44 3.87 -24.84
C MET A 170 11.92 3.76 -23.40
N CYS A 171 10.67 4.18 -23.15
CA CYS A 171 10.00 4.09 -21.85
C CYS A 171 9.88 2.64 -21.37
N ALA A 172 9.45 1.73 -22.25
CA ALA A 172 9.32 0.31 -21.93
C ALA A 172 10.69 -0.31 -21.56
N ILE A 173 11.73 -0.04 -22.35
CA ILE A 173 13.09 -0.54 -22.09
C ILE A 173 13.63 0.02 -20.77
N ALA A 174 13.50 1.33 -20.56
CA ALA A 174 13.96 1.98 -19.34
C ALA A 174 13.23 1.47 -18.10
N GLY A 175 11.93 1.18 -18.19
CA GLY A 175 11.13 0.60 -17.11
C GLY A 175 11.63 -0.77 -16.68
N VAL A 176 11.82 -1.68 -17.63
CA VAL A 176 12.38 -3.02 -17.35
C VAL A 176 13.75 -2.92 -16.70
N LEU A 177 14.64 -2.07 -17.24
CA LEU A 177 15.97 -1.86 -16.66
C LEU A 177 15.89 -1.30 -15.23
N THR A 178 15.01 -0.31 -14.99
CA THR A 178 14.82 0.31 -13.68
C THR A 178 14.37 -0.69 -12.62
N ILE A 179 13.45 -1.60 -12.96
CA ILE A 179 12.95 -2.63 -12.04
C ILE A 179 13.98 -3.76 -11.86
N SER A 180 14.71 -4.10 -12.91
CA SER A 180 15.67 -5.22 -12.89
C SER A 180 16.86 -5.02 -11.94
N LEU A 181 17.20 -3.78 -11.57
CA LEU A 181 18.37 -3.48 -10.74
C LEU A 181 18.12 -3.67 -9.23
N PRO A 182 17.09 -3.06 -8.60
CA PRO A 182 16.89 -3.15 -7.16
C PRO A 182 16.15 -4.42 -6.72
N VAL A 183 15.32 -5.03 -7.58
CA VAL A 183 14.54 -6.23 -7.23
C VAL A 183 15.44 -7.40 -6.81
N PRO A 184 16.53 -7.76 -7.54
CA PRO A 184 17.44 -8.82 -7.11
C PRO A 184 18.06 -8.58 -5.73
N VAL A 185 18.35 -7.32 -5.37
CA VAL A 185 18.88 -6.98 -4.05
C VAL A 185 17.84 -7.22 -2.96
N ILE A 186 16.59 -6.82 -3.19
CA ILE A 186 15.46 -7.09 -2.28
C ILE A 186 15.25 -8.61 -2.11
N VAL A 187 15.30 -9.37 -3.21
CA VAL A 187 15.16 -10.83 -3.21
C VAL A 187 16.33 -11.49 -2.47
N SER A 188 17.55 -11.01 -2.66
CA SER A 188 18.73 -11.49 -1.93
C SER A 188 18.59 -11.26 -0.43
N ASN A 189 18.12 -10.08 -0.02
CA ASN A 189 17.84 -9.79 1.39
C ASN A 189 16.73 -10.71 1.94
N PHE A 190 15.68 -10.96 1.15
CA PHE A 190 14.61 -11.89 1.55
C PHE A 190 15.17 -13.29 1.81
N SER A 191 15.96 -13.81 0.87
CA SER A 191 16.61 -15.11 0.98
C SER A 191 17.52 -15.18 2.22
N TYR A 192 18.31 -14.14 2.48
CA TYR A 192 19.16 -14.05 3.66
C TYR A 192 18.37 -14.14 4.97
N PHE A 193 17.31 -13.32 5.14
CA PHE A 193 16.49 -13.37 6.35
C PHE A 193 15.73 -14.69 6.48
N TYR A 194 15.27 -15.24 5.37
CA TYR A 194 14.55 -16.51 5.32
C TYR A 194 15.43 -17.68 5.78
N HIS A 195 16.63 -17.85 5.19
CA HIS A 195 17.54 -18.92 5.58
C HIS A 195 18.04 -18.78 7.03
N ARG A 196 18.36 -17.56 7.46
CA ARG A 196 18.81 -17.32 8.83
C ARG A 196 17.75 -17.69 9.88
N GLU A 197 16.47 -17.49 9.58
CA GLU A 197 15.39 -17.85 10.50
C GLU A 197 15.12 -19.36 10.51
N MET A 198 15.33 -20.04 9.37
CA MET A 198 15.24 -21.51 9.26
C MET A 198 16.43 -22.25 9.90
N GLU A 199 17.64 -21.67 9.89
CA GLU A 199 18.83 -22.25 10.55
C GLU A 199 18.82 -22.08 12.08
N CYS A 200 18.02 -21.14 12.60
CA CYS A 200 17.84 -20.93 14.04
C CYS A 200 16.79 -21.86 14.68
N GLU A 201 16.04 -22.63 13.88
CA GLU A 201 15.10 -23.68 14.33
C GLU A 201 15.78 -25.06 14.36
#